data_AF-A0A2N8MG69-F1
#
_entry.id   AF-A0A2N8MG69-F1
#
_cell.length_a   1.000
_cell.length_b   1.000
_cell.length_c   1.000
_cell.angle_alpha   90.00
_cell.angle_beta   90.00
_cell.angle_gamma   90.00
#
_symmetry.space_group_name_H-M   'P 1'
#
loop_
_entity.id
_entity.type
_entity.pdbx_description
1 polymer ?
#
loop_
_entity_poly.entity_id
_entity_poly.type
_entity_poly.pdbx_seq_one_letter_code
_entity_poly.pdbx_strand_id
1 'polypeptide(L)'
;MDLVWLKGEGGAVRRYALPLHETIAERVERGDITRVNKDGTPYVESAEPARLKPKQKLQAEARELGVDDSGTADEITARIDARRELLTQAAELGVETEGSDDEIRARIDEKLAQ
;
A
#
# COMPACT_ATOMS: atom_id res chain seq x y z
N MET A 1 -12.62 -30.81 -0.86
CA MET A 1 -13.61 -30.18 -1.77
C MET A 1 -13.39 -28.69 -1.65
N ASP A 2 -12.79 -28.07 -2.66
CA ASP A 2 -12.63 -26.62 -2.70
C ASP A 2 -13.95 -25.96 -3.08
N LEU A 3 -14.26 -24.86 -2.40
CA LEU A 3 -15.48 -24.08 -2.64
C LEU A 3 -15.08 -22.70 -3.17
N VAL A 4 -15.77 -22.27 -4.21
CA VAL A 4 -15.60 -20.94 -4.81
C VAL A 4 -16.93 -20.19 -4.77
N TRP A 5 -16.86 -18.87 -4.65
CA TRP A 5 -18.02 -18.00 -4.73
C TRP A 5 -18.03 -17.34 -6.10
N LEU A 6 -19.16 -17.44 -6.80
CA LEU A 6 -19.34 -16.86 -8.13
C LEU A 6 -20.52 -15.88 -8.07
N LYS A 7 -20.35 -14.71 -8.70
CA LYS A 7 -21.37 -13.68 -8.85
C LYS A 7 -21.81 -13.64 -10.31
N GLY A 8 -23.09 -13.79 -10.57
CA GLY A 8 -23.65 -13.61 -11.93
C GLY A 8 -24.14 -12.20 -12.22
N GLU A 9 -24.52 -11.94 -13.47
CA GLU A 9 -25.05 -10.64 -13.95
C GLU A 9 -26.13 -10.02 -13.04
N GLY A 10 -26.99 -10.83 -12.42
CA GLY A 10 -28.02 -10.35 -11.49
C GLY A 10 -27.51 -9.93 -10.11
N GLY A 11 -26.19 -9.89 -9.89
CA GLY A 11 -25.56 -9.55 -8.62
C GLY A 11 -25.62 -10.64 -7.54
N ALA A 12 -26.30 -11.76 -7.80
CA ALA A 12 -26.45 -12.87 -6.88
C ALA A 12 -25.14 -13.65 -6.73
N VAL A 13 -24.66 -13.78 -5.49
CA VAL A 13 -23.46 -14.52 -5.12
C VAL A 13 -23.86 -15.93 -4.68
N ARG A 14 -23.32 -16.95 -5.34
CA ARG A 14 -23.60 -18.36 -5.05
C ARG A 14 -22.31 -19.15 -4.85
N ARG A 15 -22.36 -20.11 -3.91
CA ARG A 15 -21.26 -21.04 -3.64
C ARG A 15 -21.30 -22.22 -4.62
N TYR A 16 -20.15 -22.61 -5.14
CA TYR A 16 -19.97 -23.77 -6.01
C TYR A 16 -18.79 -24.60 -5.54
N ALA A 17 -18.88 -25.92 -5.71
CA ALA A 17 -17.78 -26.84 -5.44
C ALA A 17 -16.93 -27.05 -6.69
N LEU A 18 -15.62 -27.20 -6.49
CA LEU A 18 -14.69 -27.59 -7.54
C LEU A 18 -14.61 -29.12 -7.66
N PRO A 19 -14.48 -29.67 -8.89
CA PRO A 19 -14.45 -28.94 -10.17
C PRO A 19 -15.81 -28.35 -10.54
N LEU A 20 -15.80 -27.16 -11.16
CA LEU A 20 -17.05 -26.53 -11.64
C LEU A 20 -17.69 -27.44 -12.69
N HIS A 21 -19.03 -27.51 -12.66
CA HIS A 21 -19.78 -28.13 -13.75
C HIS A 21 -19.51 -27.37 -15.06
N GLU A 22 -19.42 -28.07 -16.19
CA GLU A 22 -19.08 -27.53 -17.52
C GLU A 22 -19.85 -26.23 -17.84
N THR A 23 -21.17 -26.25 -17.66
CA THR A 23 -22.04 -25.07 -17.86
C THR A 23 -21.68 -23.84 -17.03
N ILE A 24 -21.13 -24.04 -15.83
CA ILE A 24 -20.69 -22.96 -14.94
C ILE A 24 -19.29 -22.51 -15.34
N ALA A 25 -18.40 -23.43 -15.69
CA ALA A 25 -17.08 -23.11 -16.21
C ALA A 25 -17.16 -22.25 -17.48
N GLU A 26 -17.98 -22.65 -18.47
CA GLU A 26 -18.20 -21.89 -19.71
C GLU A 26 -18.71 -20.46 -19.45
N ARG A 27 -19.58 -20.29 -18.44
CA ARG A 27 -20.08 -18.97 -18.04
C ARG A 27 -19.01 -18.11 -17.38
N VAL A 28 -18.07 -18.71 -16.65
CA VAL A 28 -16.91 -17.98 -16.12
C VAL A 28 -16.02 -17.53 -17.27
N GLU A 29 -15.74 -18.42 -18.22
CA GLU A 29 -14.90 -18.14 -19.38
C GLU A 29 -15.51 -17.09 -20.31
N ARG A 30 -16.83 -17.12 -20.49
CA ARG A 30 -17.58 -16.13 -21.29
C ARG A 30 -17.76 -14.78 -20.57
N GLY A 31 -17.53 -14.75 -19.26
CA GLY A 31 -17.60 -13.53 -18.44
C GLY A 31 -18.99 -13.20 -17.87
N ASP A 32 -20.01 -14.03 -18.08
CA ASP A 32 -21.36 -13.86 -17.51
C ASP A 32 -21.38 -13.99 -15.98
N ILE A 33 -20.42 -14.76 -15.44
CA ILE A 33 -20.24 -14.92 -14.00
C ILE A 33 -18.77 -14.71 -13.64
N THR A 34 -18.52 -13.99 -12.56
CA THR A 34 -17.17 -13.67 -12.10
C THR A 34 -16.93 -14.28 -10.73
N ARG A 35 -15.71 -14.76 -10.49
CA ARG A 35 -15.32 -15.22 -9.16
C ARG A 35 -15.30 -14.04 -8.18
N VAL A 36 -15.90 -14.23 -7.03
CA VAL A 36 -16.00 -13.25 -5.95
C VAL A 36 -15.60 -13.88 -4.61
N ASN A 37 -15.43 -13.07 -3.59
CA ASN A 37 -15.38 -13.55 -2.21
C ASN A 37 -16.78 -13.89 -1.69
N LYS A 38 -16.86 -14.52 -0.51
CA LYS A 38 -18.15 -14.81 0.16
C LYS A 38 -19.03 -13.56 0.34
N ASP A 39 -18.40 -12.40 0.52
CA ASP A 39 -19.04 -11.10 0.74
C ASP A 39 -19.44 -10.40 -0.58
N GLY A 40 -19.20 -11.03 -1.74
CA GLY A 40 -19.55 -10.49 -3.06
C GLY A 40 -18.58 -9.45 -3.61
N THR A 41 -17.49 -9.16 -2.89
CA THR A 41 -16.37 -8.36 -3.39
C THR A 41 -15.58 -9.12 -4.46
N PRO A 42 -14.94 -8.43 -5.43
CA PRO A 42 -14.16 -9.08 -6.48
C PRO A 42 -13.14 -10.07 -5.91
N TYR A 43 -13.10 -11.29 -6.44
CA TYR A 43 -12.09 -12.27 -6.06
C TYR A 43 -10.78 -11.90 -6.73
N VAL A 44 -9.75 -11.67 -5.93
CA VAL A 44 -8.38 -11.49 -6.41
C VAL A 44 -7.67 -12.80 -6.10
N GLU A 45 -7.36 -13.57 -7.13
CA GLU A 45 -6.63 -14.83 -6.98
C GLU A 45 -5.22 -14.49 -6.51
N SER A 46 -4.93 -14.85 -5.27
CA SER A 46 -3.75 -14.37 -4.54
C SER A 46 -3.85 -12.87 -4.19
N ALA A 47 -3.56 -12.54 -2.95
CA ALA A 47 -3.19 -11.18 -2.59
C ALA A 47 -1.88 -10.85 -3.31
N GLU A 48 -1.92 -10.51 -4.59
CA GLU A 48 -0.94 -9.56 -5.11
C GLU A 48 -1.08 -8.33 -4.20
N PRO A 49 0.00 -7.90 -3.51
CA PRO A 49 -0.09 -6.74 -2.63
C PRO A 49 -0.68 -5.64 -3.49
N ALA A 50 -1.87 -5.17 -3.11
CA ALA A 50 -2.66 -4.20 -3.86
C ALA A 50 -1.67 -3.21 -4.45
N ARG A 51 -1.51 -3.16 -5.78
CA ARG A 51 -0.51 -2.30 -6.42
C ARG A 51 -0.72 -0.92 -5.87
N LEU A 52 0.08 -0.55 -4.87
CA LEU A 52 -0.15 0.67 -4.13
C LEU A 52 -0.05 1.76 -5.17
N LYS A 53 -1.08 2.59 -5.26
CA LYS A 53 -1.01 3.76 -6.12
C LYS A 53 0.26 4.52 -5.76
N PRO A 54 0.93 5.21 -6.70
CA PRO A 54 2.20 5.91 -6.43
C PRO A 54 2.15 6.75 -5.14
N LYS A 55 1.03 7.46 -4.92
CA LYS A 55 0.78 8.20 -3.68
C LYS A 55 0.80 7.33 -2.41
N GLN A 56 0.18 6.15 -2.43
CA GLN A 56 0.15 5.25 -1.28
C GLN A 56 1.54 4.67 -0.96
N LYS A 57 2.41 4.50 -1.97
CA LYS A 57 3.81 4.13 -1.74
C LYS A 57 4.56 5.24 -1.03
N LEU A 58 4.42 6.48 -1.51
CA LEU A 58 5.01 7.66 -0.87
C LEU A 58 4.50 7.85 0.55
N GLN A 59 3.20 7.68 0.78
CA GLN A 59 2.63 7.76 2.13
C GLN A 59 3.16 6.68 3.08
N ALA A 60 3.36 5.46 2.58
CA ALA A 60 3.98 4.40 3.37
C ALA A 60 5.44 4.72 3.72
N GLU A 61 6.21 5.24 2.77
CA GLU A 61 7.60 5.65 2.98
C GLU A 61 7.70 6.83 3.96
N ALA A 62 6.82 7.83 3.84
CA ALA A 62 6.72 8.94 4.78
C ALA A 62 6.49 8.45 6.22
N ARG A 63 5.58 7.48 6.40
CA ARG A 63 5.31 6.88 7.72
C ARG A 63 6.48 6.10 8.27
N GLU A 64 7.20 5.37 7.41
CA GLU A 64 8.40 4.63 7.81
C GLU A 64 9.50 5.57 8.30
N LEU A 65 9.62 6.74 7.67
CA LEU A 65 10.57 7.78 8.05
C LEU A 65 10.09 8.69 9.19
N GLY A 66 8.84 8.52 9.64
CA GLY A 66 8.22 9.32 10.71
C GLY A 66 7.84 10.75 10.30
N VAL A 67 7.67 11.02 9.00
CA VAL A 67 7.27 12.34 8.49
C VAL A 67 5.79 12.39 8.10
N ASP A 68 5.22 13.60 8.06
CA ASP A 68 3.80 13.81 7.73
C ASP A 68 3.46 13.35 6.30
N ASP A 69 2.52 12.39 6.19
CA ASP A 69 2.06 11.77 4.94
C ASP A 69 0.86 12.50 4.28
N SER A 70 0.52 13.69 4.76
CA SER A 70 -0.60 14.49 4.26
C SER A 70 -0.22 15.33 3.04
N GLY A 71 -1.20 15.66 2.20
CA GLY A 71 -1.01 16.54 1.04
C GLY A 71 -0.91 15.81 -0.31
N THR A 72 -0.31 16.48 -1.29
CA THR A 72 -0.07 15.96 -2.65
C THR A 72 1.17 15.05 -2.69
N ALA A 73 1.30 14.27 -3.77
CA ALA A 73 2.45 13.38 -3.93
C ALA A 73 3.79 14.14 -3.95
N ASP A 74 3.79 15.34 -4.53
CA ASP A 74 4.97 16.21 -4.63
C ASP A 74 5.41 16.71 -3.24
N GLU A 75 4.44 17.18 -2.43
CA GLU A 75 4.69 17.61 -1.06
C GLU A 75 5.21 16.47 -0.17
N ILE A 76 4.66 15.27 -0.31
CA ILE A 76 5.13 14.09 0.44
C ILE A 76 6.55 13.72 0.03
N THR A 77 6.85 13.75 -1.28
CA THR A 77 8.20 13.46 -1.80
C THR A 77 9.21 14.46 -1.25
N ALA A 78 8.90 15.76 -1.32
CA ALA A 78 9.79 16.81 -0.82
C ALA A 78 10.11 16.65 0.69
N ARG A 79 9.15 16.19 1.50
CA ARG A 79 9.38 15.92 2.94
C ARG A 79 10.23 14.69 3.18
N ILE A 80 10.01 13.63 2.40
CA ILE A 80 10.83 12.41 2.45
C ILE A 80 12.29 12.74 2.11
N ASP A 81 12.52 13.48 1.03
CA ASP A 81 13.87 13.90 0.64
C ASP A 81 14.53 14.78 1.70
N ALA A 82 13.80 15.77 2.24
CA ALA A 82 14.32 16.61 3.33
C ALA A 82 14.70 15.79 4.58
N ARG A 83 13.87 14.83 4.99
CA ARG A 83 14.18 13.93 6.11
C ARG A 83 15.43 13.10 5.84
N ARG A 84 15.55 12.51 4.65
CA ARG A 84 16.73 11.72 4.27
C ARG A 84 18.01 12.55 4.30
N GLU A 85 17.95 13.78 3.83
CA GLU A 85 19.09 14.70 3.87
C GLU A 85 19.48 15.05 5.31
N LEU A 86 18.51 15.33 6.19
CA LEU A 86 18.75 15.56 7.61
C LEU A 86 19.40 14.35 8.29
N LEU A 87 18.87 13.14 8.03
CA LEU A 87 19.44 11.90 8.58
C LEU A 87 20.87 11.66 8.09
N THR A 88 21.16 12.00 6.83
CA THR A 88 22.51 11.90 6.26
C THR A 88 23.47 12.87 6.96
N GLN A 89 23.10 14.14 7.07
CA GLN A 89 23.92 15.16 7.77
C GLN A 89 24.15 14.79 9.23
N ALA A 90 23.11 14.30 9.92
CA ALA A 90 23.24 13.84 11.30
C ALA A 90 24.21 12.64 11.40
N ALA A 91 24.12 11.67 10.48
CA ALA A 91 25.04 10.53 10.46
C ALA A 91 26.49 10.95 10.20
N GLU A 92 26.72 11.89 9.28
CA GLU A 92 28.06 12.44 9.00
C GLU A 92 28.67 13.15 10.21
N LEU A 93 27.85 13.82 11.01
CA LEU A 93 28.26 14.58 12.19
C LEU A 93 28.21 13.77 13.50
N GLY A 94 27.71 12.53 13.46
CA GLY A 94 27.49 11.68 14.64
C GLY A 94 26.41 12.20 15.59
N VAL A 95 25.39 12.87 15.05
CA VAL A 95 24.25 13.47 15.78
C VAL A 95 23.10 12.47 15.88
N GLU A 96 22.41 12.48 17.03
CA GLU A 96 21.25 11.62 17.29
C GLU A 96 20.01 12.05 16.49
N THR A 97 19.44 11.11 15.73
CA THR A 97 18.30 11.33 14.82
C THR A 97 16.94 10.98 15.44
N GLU A 98 16.84 10.93 16.76
CA GLU A 98 15.59 10.67 17.46
C GLU A 98 14.78 11.96 17.62
N GLY A 99 13.48 11.90 17.29
CA GLY A 99 12.55 13.02 17.41
C GLY A 99 12.17 13.68 16.07
N SER A 100 11.58 14.87 16.21
CA SER A 100 11.01 15.66 15.11
C SER A 100 12.10 16.22 14.19
N ASP A 101 11.75 16.56 12.94
CA ASP A 101 12.70 17.16 11.98
C ASP A 101 13.40 18.41 12.52
N ASP A 102 12.65 19.30 13.18
CA ASP A 102 13.18 20.51 13.82
C ASP A 102 14.22 20.20 14.90
N GLU A 103 14.01 19.15 15.70
CA GLU A 103 14.92 18.77 16.79
C GLU A 103 16.24 18.24 16.23
N ILE A 104 16.18 17.39 15.21
CA ILE A 104 17.37 16.86 14.53
C ILE A 104 18.15 18.00 13.87
N ARG A 105 17.44 18.92 13.20
CA ARG A 105 18.05 20.07 12.54
C ARG A 105 18.76 21.00 13.54
N ALA A 106 18.15 21.27 14.68
CA ALA A 106 18.78 22.08 15.73
C ALA A 106 20.08 21.45 16.25
N ARG A 107 20.11 20.12 16.44
CA ARG A 107 21.32 19.41 16.88
C ARG A 107 22.42 19.41 15.82
N ILE A 108 22.05 19.30 14.54
CA ILE A 108 23.00 19.42 13.42
C ILE A 108 23.62 20.83 13.41
N ASP A 109 22.80 21.87 13.52
CA ASP A 109 23.25 23.27 13.52
C ASP A 109 24.20 23.55 14.69
N GLU A 110 23.85 23.08 15.90
CA GLU A 110 24.72 23.18 17.08
C GLU A 110 26.06 22.48 16.86
N LYS A 111 26.08 21.35 16.16
CA LYS A 111 27.29 20.59 15.87
C LYS A 111 28.17 21.26 14.81
N LEU A 112 27.57 21.93 13.83
CA LEU A 112 28.27 22.69 12.79
C LEU A 112 28.86 24.02 13.33
N ALA A 113 28.30 24.55 14.41
CA ALA A 113 28.77 25.78 15.06
C ALA A 113 29.93 25.57 16.07
N GLN A 114 30.30 24.31 16.37
CA GLN A 114 31.41 23.94 17.28
C GLN A 114 32.74 23.78 16.53
#